data_AF-A0A3N5HUV9-F1
#
_entry.id   AF-A0A3N5HUV9-F1
#
_cell.length_a   1.000
_cell.length_b   1.000
_cell.length_c   1.000
_cell.angle_alpha   90.00
_cell.angle_beta   90.00
_cell.angle_gamma   90.00
#
_symmetry.space_group_name_H-M   'P 1'
#
loop_
_entity.id
_entity.type
_entity.pdbx_description
1 polymer ?
#
loop_
_entity_poly.entity_id
_entity_poly.type
_entity_poly.pdbx_seq_one_letter_code
_entity_poly.pdbx_strand_id
1 'polypeptide(L)'
;MSQPEAFSRILIDKALEFSGWDLLKPQQVQFELHTGNGRADYLLKDSLGRVLCVLEAKREGLDPYDAKGQARGYAENLNAPFIILSNGREHWFWNYERAEQQDAYRIERLPSQKDL
;
A
#
# COMPACT_ATOMS: atom_id res chain seq x y z
N MET A 1 15.93 16.29 -10.18
CA MET A 1 15.74 16.17 -8.71
C MET A 1 14.56 15.24 -8.48
N SER A 2 14.65 14.26 -7.57
CA SER A 2 13.50 13.41 -7.26
C SER A 2 12.45 14.23 -6.49
N GLN A 3 11.17 14.06 -6.84
CA GLN A 3 10.11 14.79 -6.15
C GLN A 3 10.00 14.34 -4.68
N PRO A 4 9.49 15.21 -3.78
CA PRO A 4 9.24 14.84 -2.39
C PRO A 4 8.23 13.70 -2.28
N GLU A 5 8.26 13.00 -1.14
CA GLU A 5 7.30 11.92 -0.84
C GLU A 5 5.84 12.38 -0.91
N ALA A 6 5.57 13.64 -0.52
CA ALA A 6 4.25 14.24 -0.63
C ALA A 6 3.69 14.20 -2.07
N PHE A 7 4.55 14.34 -3.09
CA PHE A 7 4.11 14.22 -4.48
C PHE A 7 3.77 12.77 -4.85
N SER A 8 4.58 11.81 -4.40
CA SER A 8 4.27 10.38 -4.56
C SER A 8 2.94 10.00 -3.93
N ARG A 9 2.62 10.56 -2.76
CA ARG A 9 1.32 10.36 -2.11
C ARG A 9 0.17 10.88 -2.96
N ILE A 10 0.28 12.06 -3.56
CA ILE A 10 -0.73 12.58 -4.50
C ILE A 10 -0.98 11.60 -5.67
N LEU A 11 0.09 11.01 -6.22
CA LEU A 11 -0.06 10.02 -7.29
C LEU A 11 -0.73 8.74 -6.82
N ILE A 12 -0.37 8.25 -5.63
CA ILE A 12 -0.98 7.07 -5.01
C ILE A 12 -2.46 7.31 -4.72
N ASP A 13 -2.80 8.47 -4.16
CA ASP A 13 -4.18 8.90 -3.91
C ASP A 13 -5.01 8.85 -5.20
N LYS A 14 -4.49 9.42 -6.29
CA LYS A 14 -5.15 9.39 -7.60
C LYS A 14 -5.30 7.97 -8.15
N ALA A 15 -4.32 7.10 -7.93
CA ALA A 15 -4.39 5.71 -8.35
C ALA A 15 -5.42 4.91 -7.52
N LEU A 16 -5.51 5.16 -6.21
CA LEU A 16 -6.51 4.55 -5.33
C LEU A 16 -7.92 5.01 -5.72
N GLU A 17 -8.13 6.31 -5.95
CA GLU A 17 -9.40 6.87 -6.44
C GLU A 17 -9.80 6.26 -7.79
N PHE A 18 -8.85 6.11 -8.72
CA PHE A 18 -9.08 5.48 -10.02
C PHE A 18 -9.54 4.02 -9.88
N SER A 19 -9.06 3.32 -8.85
CA SER A 19 -9.48 1.95 -8.51
C SER A 19 -10.74 1.89 -7.64
N GLY A 20 -11.39 3.02 -7.40
CA GLY A 20 -12.68 3.11 -6.73
C GLY A 20 -12.62 3.16 -5.20
N TRP A 21 -11.45 3.41 -4.62
CA TRP A 21 -11.32 3.69 -3.18
C TRP A 21 -11.81 5.11 -2.86
N ASP A 22 -12.57 5.24 -1.79
CA ASP A 22 -13.02 6.54 -1.28
C ASP A 22 -12.10 7.00 -0.13
N LEU A 23 -11.14 7.88 -0.46
CA LEU A 23 -10.15 8.40 0.48
C LEU A 23 -10.77 9.21 1.63
N LEU A 24 -12.01 9.68 1.47
CA LEU A 24 -12.74 10.43 2.48
C LEU A 24 -13.56 9.51 3.41
N LYS A 25 -13.49 8.19 3.21
CA LYS A 25 -14.10 7.17 4.08
C LYS A 25 -13.03 6.38 4.83
N PRO A 26 -12.77 6.71 6.11
CA PRO A 26 -11.84 5.96 6.98
C PRO A 26 -12.16 4.46 7.16
N GLN A 27 -13.40 4.07 6.86
CA GLN A 27 -13.83 2.67 6.83
C GLN A 27 -13.26 1.90 5.64
N GLN A 28 -12.89 2.58 4.55
CA GLN A 28 -12.23 1.99 3.39
C GLN A 28 -10.72 2.25 3.41
N VAL A 29 -10.29 3.49 3.59
CA VAL A 29 -8.88 3.89 3.58
C VAL A 29 -8.54 4.64 4.86
N GLN A 30 -7.62 4.11 5.66
CA GLN A 30 -7.08 4.81 6.82
C GLN A 30 -5.62 5.20 6.56
N PHE A 31 -5.33 6.50 6.65
CA PHE A 31 -3.97 7.01 6.62
C PHE A 31 -3.33 6.86 8.01
N GLU A 32 -2.08 6.41 8.04
CA GLU A 32 -1.30 6.31 9.27
C GLU A 32 -0.15 7.33 9.21
N LEU A 33 -0.07 8.18 10.24
CA LEU A 33 1.01 9.17 10.36
C LEU A 33 2.16 8.56 11.17
N HIS A 34 3.37 8.68 10.62
CA HIS A 34 4.61 8.19 11.20
C HIS A 34 4.89 8.82 12.57
N THR A 35 4.57 8.10 13.65
CA THR A 35 5.08 8.39 15.00
C THR A 35 6.03 7.27 15.43
N GLY A 36 7.27 7.31 14.93
CA GLY A 36 8.44 6.62 15.50
C GLY A 36 8.56 5.09 15.35
N ASN A 37 7.48 4.34 15.12
CA ASN A 37 7.46 2.88 15.25
C ASN A 37 7.09 2.08 13.98
N GLY A 38 7.54 2.50 12.79
CA GLY A 38 7.44 1.68 11.56
C GLY A 38 6.01 1.27 11.21
N ARG A 39 5.16 2.25 10.93
CA ARG A 39 3.79 2.05 10.45
C ARG A 39 3.75 2.14 8.94
N ALA A 40 2.79 1.49 8.30
CA ALA A 40 2.54 1.75 6.89
C ALA A 40 1.80 3.06 6.67
N ASP A 41 1.73 3.50 5.42
CA ASP A 41 1.14 4.77 5.05
C ASP A 41 -0.37 4.72 4.86
N TYR A 42 -0.87 3.61 4.31
CA TYR A 42 -2.30 3.40 4.07
C TYR A 42 -2.70 2.00 4.51
N LEU A 43 -3.86 1.92 5.14
CA LEU A 43 -4.58 0.70 5.41
C LEU A 43 -5.82 0.65 4.54
N LEU A 44 -5.90 -0.34 3.68
CA LEU A 44 -7.05 -0.62 2.83
C LEU A 44 -7.88 -1.71 3.48
N LYS A 45 -9.16 -1.42 3.70
CA LYS A 45 -10.06 -2.26 4.50
C LYS A 45 -11.19 -2.85 3.68
N ASP A 46 -11.76 -3.95 4.15
CA ASP A 46 -13.00 -4.51 3.62
C ASP A 46 -14.25 -3.78 4.16
N SER A 47 -15.42 -4.19 3.70
CA SER A 47 -16.71 -3.64 4.13
C SER A 47 -17.04 -3.87 5.62
N LEU A 48 -16.34 -4.79 6.29
CA LEU A 48 -16.47 -5.09 7.72
C LEU A 48 -15.43 -4.33 8.57
N GLY A 49 -14.57 -3.52 7.93
CA GLY A 49 -13.51 -2.75 8.58
C GLY A 49 -12.24 -3.55 8.88
N ARG A 50 -12.12 -4.79 8.40
CA ARG A 50 -10.88 -5.58 8.52
C ARG A 50 -9.84 -5.04 7.54
N VAL A 51 -8.58 -4.97 7.97
CA VAL A 51 -7.48 -4.55 7.09
C VAL A 51 -7.18 -5.68 6.11
N LEU A 52 -7.33 -5.42 4.81
CA LEU A 52 -6.98 -6.36 3.74
C LEU A 52 -5.56 -6.13 3.24
N CYS A 53 -5.18 -4.85 3.11
CA CYS A 53 -3.92 -4.50 2.50
C CYS A 53 -3.22 -3.35 3.22
N VAL A 54 -1.91 -3.53 3.39
CA VAL A 54 -0.96 -2.50 3.77
C VAL A 54 -0.37 -1.89 2.50
N LEU A 55 -0.45 -0.56 2.34
CA LEU A 55 0.24 0.16 1.27
C LEU A 55 1.36 1.02 1.87
N GLU A 56 2.59 0.77 1.46
CA GLU A 56 3.77 1.55 1.81
C GLU A 56 4.14 2.51 0.67
N ALA A 57 4.22 3.80 0.96
CA ALA A 57 4.63 4.81 0.00
C ALA A 57 6.13 5.11 0.11
N LYS A 58 6.77 5.28 -1.04
CA LYS A 58 8.13 5.77 -1.17
C LYS A 58 8.17 7.01 -2.02
N ARG A 59 9.27 7.75 -1.89
CA ARG A 59 9.58 8.88 -2.78
C ARG A 59 9.70 8.38 -4.22
N GLU A 60 9.26 9.19 -5.17
CA GLU A 60 9.21 8.89 -6.62
C GLU A 60 10.52 8.28 -7.16
N GLY A 61 11.66 8.83 -6.72
CA GLY A 61 12.98 8.39 -7.20
C GLY A 61 13.56 7.17 -6.49
N LEU A 62 12.82 6.51 -5.60
CA LEU A 62 13.24 5.30 -4.91
C LEU A 62 12.47 4.09 -5.44
N ASP A 63 13.11 2.92 -5.45
CA ASP A 63 12.43 1.67 -5.74
C ASP A 63 11.48 1.34 -4.58
N PRO A 64 10.16 1.19 -4.81
CA PRO A 64 9.23 0.80 -3.76
C PRO A 64 9.57 -0.57 -3.16
N TYR A 65 10.18 -1.45 -3.95
CA TYR A 65 10.51 -2.82 -3.55
C TYR A 65 11.45 -2.87 -2.33
N ASP A 66 12.30 -1.85 -2.15
CA ASP A 66 13.21 -1.76 -1.00
C ASP A 66 12.48 -1.77 0.35
N ALA A 67 11.21 -1.37 0.39
CA ALA A 67 10.41 -1.33 1.61
C ALA A 67 9.68 -2.65 1.94
N LYS A 68 9.84 -3.69 1.12
CA LYS A 68 9.12 -4.96 1.22
C LYS A 68 9.23 -5.63 2.59
N GLY A 69 10.42 -5.64 3.20
CA GLY A 69 10.64 -6.25 4.51
C GLY A 69 9.89 -5.52 5.63
N GLN A 70 9.92 -4.19 5.63
CA GLN A 70 9.20 -3.35 6.60
C GLN A 70 7.68 -3.53 6.42
N ALA A 71 7.19 -3.45 5.18
CA ALA A 71 5.77 -3.60 4.88
C ALA A 71 5.25 -4.98 5.29
N ARG A 72 6.06 -6.03 5.13
CA ARG A 72 5.74 -7.39 5.62
C ARG A 72 5.54 -7.42 7.13
N GLY A 73 6.51 -6.92 7.90
CA GLY A 73 6.41 -6.94 9.36
C GLY A 73 5.17 -6.19 9.86
N TYR A 74 4.79 -5.09 9.19
CA TYR A 74 3.58 -4.37 9.53
C TYR A 74 2.30 -5.11 9.14
N ALA A 75 2.26 -5.72 7.96
CA ALA A 75 1.13 -6.53 7.51
C ALA A 75 0.91 -7.77 8.40
N GLU A 76 1.98 -8.43 8.83
CA GLU A 76 1.96 -9.53 9.80
C GLU A 76 1.36 -9.08 11.14
N ASN A 77 1.73 -7.90 11.66
CA ASN A 77 1.17 -7.35 12.90
C ASN A 77 -0.33 -7.03 12.82
N LEU A 78 -0.84 -6.72 11.63
CA LEU A 78 -2.24 -6.38 11.39
C LEU A 78 -3.08 -7.55 10.88
N ASN A 79 -2.47 -8.71 10.60
CA ASN A 79 -3.08 -9.84 9.90
C ASN A 79 -3.72 -9.43 8.55
N ALA A 80 -3.02 -8.59 7.80
CA ALA A 80 -3.51 -8.04 6.52
C ALA A 80 -2.85 -8.79 5.35
N PRO A 81 -3.53 -9.69 4.64
CA PRO A 81 -2.89 -10.67 3.73
C PRO A 81 -2.11 -10.06 2.56
N PHE A 82 -2.42 -8.82 2.18
CA PHE A 82 -1.86 -8.18 1.00
C PHE A 82 -0.96 -6.99 1.33
N ILE A 83 0.06 -6.80 0.52
CA ILE A 83 0.98 -5.66 0.58
C ILE A 83 1.05 -5.01 -0.79
N ILE A 84 0.98 -3.68 -0.80
CA ILE A 84 1.30 -2.85 -1.94
C ILE A 84 2.50 -1.98 -1.61
N LEU A 85 3.48 -1.94 -2.50
CA LEU A 85 4.61 -1.01 -2.41
C LEU A 85 4.49 -0.03 -3.58
N SER A 86 4.53 1.27 -3.32
CA SER A 86 4.42 2.24 -4.39
C SER A 86 5.24 3.51 -4.19
N ASN A 87 5.72 4.09 -5.27
CA ASN A 87 6.28 5.45 -5.31
C ASN A 87 5.40 6.42 -6.12
N GLY A 88 4.18 6.00 -6.45
CA GLY A 88 3.23 6.72 -7.30
C GLY A 88 3.35 6.46 -8.80
N ARG A 89 4.47 5.90 -9.27
CA ARG A 89 4.66 5.53 -10.68
C ARG A 89 4.73 4.02 -10.89
N GLU A 90 5.44 3.36 -9.98
CA GLU A 90 5.56 1.92 -9.94
C GLU A 90 4.76 1.40 -8.75
N HIS A 91 4.15 0.23 -8.96
CA HIS A 91 3.35 -0.46 -7.97
C HIS A 91 3.75 -1.93 -7.97
N TRP A 92 3.99 -2.47 -6.78
CA TRP A 92 4.18 -3.89 -6.56
C TRP A 92 3.05 -4.41 -5.70
N PHE A 93 2.52 -5.57 -6.04
CA PHE A 93 1.52 -6.28 -5.25
C PHE A 93 2.11 -7.57 -4.72
N TRP A 94 1.74 -7.94 -3.50
CA TRP A 94 2.18 -9.17 -2.88
C TRP A 94 1.11 -9.75 -1.96
N ASN A 95 0.83 -11.05 -2.12
CA ASN A 95 0.22 -11.85 -1.07
C ASN A 95 1.34 -12.53 -0.28
N TYR A 96 1.67 -12.00 0.90
CA TYR A 96 2.81 -12.51 1.66
C TYR A 96 2.52 -13.88 2.30
N GLU A 97 1.25 -14.24 2.51
CA GLU A 97 0.88 -15.57 3.01
C GLU A 97 1.23 -16.67 1.98
N ARG A 98 1.42 -16.28 0.72
CA ARG A 98 1.84 -17.15 -0.39
C ARG A 98 3.27 -16.85 -0.87
N ALA A 99 4.12 -16.27 -0.01
CA ALA A 99 5.49 -15.89 -0.37
C ALA A 99 6.34 -17.02 -0.96
N GLU A 100 6.10 -18.27 -0.54
CA GLU A 100 6.80 -19.46 -1.08
C GLU A 100 6.37 -19.82 -2.52
N GLN A 101 5.20 -19.36 -2.96
CA GLN A 101 4.63 -19.63 -4.28
C GLN A 101 4.95 -18.50 -5.26
N GLN A 102 4.88 -17.25 -4.80
CA GLN A 102 5.06 -16.09 -5.64
C GLN A 102 5.59 -14.91 -4.85
N ASP A 103 6.65 -14.32 -5.39
CA ASP A 103 7.17 -13.07 -4.86
C ASP A 103 6.31 -11.86 -5.29
N ALA A 104 6.54 -10.70 -4.69
CA ALA A 104 5.90 -9.46 -5.08
C ALA A 104 6.12 -9.20 -6.58
N TYR A 105 5.06 -8.82 -7.29
CA TYR A 105 5.08 -8.62 -8.74
C TYR A 105 4.54 -7.24 -9.10
N ARG A 106 5.01 -6.69 -10.22
CA ARG A 106 4.57 -5.38 -10.70
C ARG A 106 3.13 -5.42 -11.18
N ILE A 107 2.38 -4.38 -10.86
CA ILE A 107 1.01 -4.16 -11.33
C ILE A 107 0.92 -2.81 -12.02
N GLU A 108 0.09 -2.71 -13.06
CA GLU A 108 -0.12 -1.45 -13.79
C GLU A 108 -1.17 -0.54 -13.11
N ARG A 109 -1.98 -1.11 -12.22
CA ARG A 109 -3.05 -0.42 -11.51
C ARG A 109 -3.18 -0.99 -10.10
N LEU A 110 -3.49 -0.12 -9.14
CA LEU A 110 -3.85 -0.56 -7.79
C LEU A 110 -5.13 -1.40 -7.81
N PRO A 111 -5.25 -2.45 -6.98
CA PRO A 111 -6.47 -3.25 -6.89
C PRO A 111 -7.61 -2.43 -6.27
N SER A 112 -8.84 -2.69 -6.71
CA SER A 112 -10.04 -2.21 -6.02
C SER A 112 -10.31 -3.02 -4.75
N GLN A 113 -11.24 -2.57 -3.91
CA GLN A 113 -11.70 -3.33 -2.74
C GLN A 113 -12.25 -4.72 -3.08
N LYS A 114 -12.70 -4.96 -4.33
CA LYS A 114 -13.20 -6.27 -4.78
C LYS A 114 -12.11 -7.19 -5.33
N ASP A 115 -10.99 -6.63 -5.75
CA ASP A 115 -9.85 -7.38 -6.28
C ASP A 115 -8.98 -7.96 -5.14
N LEU A 116 -9.07 -7.35 -3.94
CA LEU A 116 -8.49 -7.82 -2.68
C LEU A 116 -9.46 -8.78 -1.98
#